data_AF-A0A8D2P586-F1
#
_entry.id   AF-A0A8D2P586-F1
#
_cell.length_a   1.000
_cell.length_b   1.000
_cell.length_c   1.000
_cell.angle_alpha   90.00
_cell.angle_beta   90.00
_cell.angle_gamma   90.00
#
_symmetry.space_group_name_H-M   'P 1'
#
loop_
_entity.id
_entity.type
_entity.pdbx_description
1 polymer ?
#
loop_
_entity_poly.entity_id
_entity_poly.type
_entity_poly.pdbx_seq_one_letter_code
_entity_poly.pdbx_strand_id
1 'polypeptide(L)' 'MSTLLTRAGVTGCQLAQQDFLTVDPRDPKYSRVTHILLDPSCSGSGNV' A
#
# COMPACT_ATOMS: atom_id res chain seq x y z
N MET A 1 12.88 -4.28 1.03
CA MET A 1 13.52 -4.31 -0.30
C MET A 1 12.55 -3.71 -1.32
N SER A 2 12.90 -2.64 -2.04
CA SER A 2 12.02 -1.91 -2.98
C SER A 2 12.35 -2.21 -4.45
N THR A 3 12.84 -3.40 -4.76
CA THR A 3 13.48 -3.74 -6.05
C THR A 3 12.64 -3.38 -7.27
N LEU A 4 11.33 -3.67 -7.26
CA LEU A 4 10.44 -3.33 -8.37
C LEU A 4 10.28 -1.81 -8.53
N LEU A 5 10.06 -1.08 -7.42
CA LEU A 5 9.92 0.37 -7.42
C LEU A 5 11.18 1.05 -7.99
N THR A 6 12.35 0.58 -7.59
CA THR A 6 13.63 1.08 -8.10
C THR A 6 13.80 0.78 -9.59
N ARG A 7 13.48 -0.44 -10.04
CA ARG A 7 13.57 -0.81 -11.47
C ARG A 7 12.59 -0.04 -12.34
N ALA A 8 11.42 0.30 -11.80
CA ALA A 8 10.41 1.10 -12.48
C ALA A 8 10.65 2.62 -12.40
N GLY A 9 11.71 3.06 -11.69
CA GLY A 9 12.03 4.49 -11.54
C GLY A 9 11.04 5.28 -10.66
N VAL A 10 10.31 4.61 -9.76
CA VAL A 10 9.33 5.25 -8.88
C VAL A 10 10.05 5.98 -7.74
N THR A 11 9.78 7.28 -7.60
CA THR A 11 10.41 8.15 -6.58
C THR A 11 9.44 8.65 -5.49
N GLY A 12 8.13 8.58 -5.72
CA GLY A 12 7.09 9.10 -4.81
C GLY A 12 6.47 8.06 -3.88
N CYS A 13 7.13 6.94 -3.59
CA CYS A 13 6.59 5.86 -2.78
C CYS A 13 7.20 5.86 -1.36
N GLN A 14 6.34 5.77 -0.35
CA GLN A 14 6.74 5.53 1.04
C GLN A 14 6.26 4.13 1.46
N LEU A 15 7.21 3.24 1.77
CA LEU A 15 6.92 1.88 2.20
C LEU A 15 6.81 1.80 3.73
N ALA A 16 5.78 1.11 4.22
CA ALA A 16 5.61 0.81 5.64
C ALA A 16 5.30 -0.69 5.82
N GLN A 17 6.13 -1.40 6.59
CA GLN A 17 5.89 -2.79 6.96
C GLN A 17 5.06 -2.84 8.25
N GLN A 18 3.73 -2.79 8.11
CA GLN A 18 2.79 -2.75 9.23
C GLN A 18 1.47 -3.43 8.83
N ASP A 19 0.67 -3.83 9.81
CA ASP A 19 -0.71 -4.27 9.57
C ASP A 19 -1.56 -3.06 9.20
N PHE A 20 -2.26 -3.14 8.07
CA PHE A 20 -3.15 -2.09 7.59
C PHE A 20 -4.27 -1.77 8.60
N LEU A 21 -4.74 -2.75 9.37
CA LEU A 21 -5.81 -2.55 10.35
C LEU A 21 -5.37 -1.79 11.60
N THR A 22 -4.05 -1.69 11.83
CA THR A 22 -3.47 -0.94 12.97
C THR A 22 -3.17 0.52 12.64
N VAL A 23 -3.42 0.94 11.40
CA VAL A 23 -3.12 2.31 10.94
C VAL A 23 -4.17 3.28 11.49
N ASP A 24 -3.76 4.35 12.18
CA ASP A 24 -4.69 5.42 12.57
C ASP A 24 -5.02 6.26 11.33
N PRO A 25 -6.28 6.25 10.86
CA PRO A 25 -6.69 7.07 9.71
C PRO A 25 -6.59 8.59 9.98
N ARG A 26 -6.49 9.00 11.25
CA ARG A 26 -6.37 10.41 11.65
C ARG A 26 -4.92 10.89 11.74
N ASP A 27 -3.94 10.02 11.49
CA ASP A 27 -2.54 10.42 11.44
C ASP A 27 -2.37 11.56 10.41
N PRO A 28 -1.80 12.73 10.80
CA PRO A 28 -1.65 13.88 9.91
C PRO A 28 -0.95 13.57 8.59
N LYS A 29 -0.08 12.55 8.54
CA LYS A 29 0.60 12.13 7.31
C LYS A 29 -0.36 11.64 6.22
N TYR A 30 -1.56 11.17 6.59
CA TYR A 30 -2.59 10.72 5.66
C TYR A 30 -3.67 11.77 5.38
N SER A 31 -3.57 12.99 5.94
CA SER A 31 -4.57 14.06 5.83
C SER A 31 -4.92 14.48 4.39
N ARG A 32 -4.03 14.20 3.42
CA ARG A 32 -4.21 14.55 2.01
C ARG A 32 -4.54 13.35 1.12
N VAL A 33 -4.75 12.16 1.71
CA VAL A 33 -5.15 10.97 0.96
C VAL A 33 -6.58 11.14 0.47
N THR A 34 -6.78 11.02 -0.84
CA THR A 34 -8.10 11.16 -1.48
C THR A 34 -8.65 9.84 -2.01
N HIS A 35 -7.77 8.86 -2.24
CA HIS A 35 -8.11 7.57 -2.84
C HIS A 35 -7.31 6.45 -2.16
N ILE A 36 -7.93 5.27 -2.06
CA ILE A 36 -7.29 4.06 -1.53
C ILE A 36 -7.50 2.94 -2.54
N LEU A 37 -6.42 2.26 -2.91
CA LEU A 37 -6.46 0.98 -3.60
C LEU A 37 -6.21 -0.11 -2.56
N LEU A 38 -7.22 -0.96 -2.34
CA LEU A 38 -7.17 -2.06 -1.39
C LEU A 38 -7.18 -3.38 -2.15
N ASP A 39 -6.06 -4.09 -2.11
CA ASP A 39 -5.89 -5.43 -2.69
C ASP A 39 -5.54 -6.43 -1.57
N PRO A 40 -6.55 -6.93 -0.83
CA PRO A 40 -6.32 -7.88 0.25
C PRO A 40 -5.96 -9.25 -0.33
N SER A 41 -5.27 -10.07 0.46
CA SER A 41 -5.03 -11.46 0.07
C SER A 41 -6.35 -12.18 -0.22
N CYS A 42 -6.38 -12.96 -1.31
CA CYS A 42 -7.56 -13.73 -1.71
C CYS A 42 -7.29 -15.24 -1.62
N SER A 43 -8.35 -16.05 -1.64
CA SER A 43 -8.27 -17.53 -1.61
C SER A 43 -7.94 -18.17 -2.96
N GLY A 44 -7.79 -17.37 -4.03
CA GLY A 44 -7.47 -17.85 -5.38
C GLY A 44 -8.66 -18.31 -6.21
N SER A 45 -9.90 -18.09 -5.78
CA SER A 45 -11.12 -18.56 -6.45
C SER A 45 -11.41 -17.97 -7.84
N GLY A 46 -10.64 -16.94 -8.25
CA GLY A 46 -10.74 -16.30 -9.56
C GLY A 46 -9.62 -16.67 -10.54
N ASN A 47 -8.65 -17.49 -10.11
CA ASN A 47 -7.60 -18.03 -10.97
C ASN A 47 -7.96 -19.48 -11.31
N VAL A 48 -8.81 -19.67 -12.32
CA VAL A 48 -9.15 -20.99 -12.87
C VAL A 48 -8.81 -21.04 -14.34
#